data_AF-A0A845FS23-F1
#
_entry.id   AF-A0A845FS23-F1
#
_cell.length_a   1.000
_cell.length_b   1.000
_cell.length_c   1.000
_cell.angle_alpha   90.00
_cell.angle_beta   90.00
_cell.angle_gamma   90.00
#
_symmetry.space_group_name_H-M   'P 1'
#
loop_
_entity.id
_entity.type
_entity.pdbx_description
1 polymer ?
#
loop_
_entity_poly.entity_id
_entity_poly.type
_entity_poly.pdbx_seq_one_letter_code
_entity_poly.pdbx_strand_id
1 'polypeptide(L)' 'MATHPTAQPLVNIDHQSTHYLREQLISEITRLERQLEQLRVGDNNRDYSLQQTYREMIHSRRGMLASLPPQYHC' A
#
# COMPACT_ATOMS: atom_id res chain seq x y z
N MET A 1 -18.42 30.51 34.00
CA MET A 1 -19.04 29.47 33.15
C MET A 1 -18.04 29.13 32.06
N ALA A 2 -17.45 27.93 32.10
CA ALA A 2 -16.39 27.53 31.19
C ALA A 2 -16.99 26.95 29.90
N THR A 3 -16.74 27.61 28.77
CA THR A 3 -17.13 27.14 27.44
C THR A 3 -16.18 26.00 27.03
N HIS A 4 -16.71 24.79 26.88
CA HIS A 4 -15.98 23.65 26.35
C HIS A 4 -15.72 23.87 24.85
N PRO A 5 -14.48 23.68 24.35
CA PRO A 5 -14.24 23.67 22.91
C PRO A 5 -14.82 22.39 22.31
N THR A 6 -15.76 22.56 21.39
CA THR A 6 -16.34 21.48 20.59
C THR A 6 -15.22 20.81 19.80
N ALA A 7 -14.91 19.55 20.13
CA ALA A 7 -13.98 18.73 19.37
C ALA A 7 -14.50 18.61 17.94
N GLN A 8 -13.80 19.23 17.00
CA GLN A 8 -14.10 19.15 15.58
C GLN A 8 -13.80 17.74 15.08
N PRO A 9 -14.56 17.20 14.11
CA PRO A 9 -14.39 15.82 13.69
C PRO A 9 -13.04 15.67 12.96
N LEU A 10 -12.11 14.88 13.50
CA LEU A 10 -10.85 14.47 12.86
C LEU A 10 -11.06 13.64 11.57
N VAL A 11 -12.28 13.53 11.07
CA VAL A 11 -12.69 12.60 10.01
C VAL A 11 -12.12 12.99 8.63
N ASN A 12 -11.82 14.27 8.41
CA ASN A 12 -11.33 14.76 7.11
C ASN A 12 -9.82 14.53 6.89
N ILE A 13 -9.02 14.47 7.96
CA ILE A 13 -7.56 14.24 7.87
C ILE A 13 -7.27 12.78 7.51
N ASP A 14 -8.14 11.86 7.96
CA ASP A 14 -8.00 10.41 7.76
C ASP A 14 -8.28 9.96 6.31
N HIS A 15 -9.16 10.64 5.58
CA HIS A 15 -9.50 10.27 4.20
C HIS A 15 -8.37 10.62 3.21
N GLN A 16 -7.76 11.80 3.35
CA GLN A 16 -6.67 12.23 2.46
C GLN A 16 -5.41 11.41 2.70
N SER A 17 -5.08 11.10 3.96
CA SER A 17 -3.95 10.24 4.31
C SER A 17 -4.15 8.82 3.81
N THR A 18 -5.37 8.27 3.91
CA THR A 18 -5.71 6.95 3.40
C THR A 18 -5.65 6.88 1.87
N HIS A 19 -6.12 7.93 1.17
CA HIS A 19 -6.00 8.03 -0.28
C HIS A 19 -4.52 8.04 -0.71
N TYR A 20 -3.71 8.87 -0.07
CA TYR A 20 -2.27 8.92 -0.35
C TYR A 20 -1.58 7.57 -0.10
N LEU A 21 -1.88 6.92 1.03
CA LEU A 21 -1.33 5.61 1.36
C LEU A 21 -1.75 4.54 0.35
N ARG A 22 -2.99 4.56 -0.13
CA ARG A 22 -3.48 3.67 -1.19
C ARG A 22 -2.67 3.84 -2.47
N GLU A 23 -2.49 5.07 -2.95
CA GLU A 23 -1.70 5.36 -4.16
C GLU A 23 -0.25 4.93 -4.01
N GLN A 24 0.35 5.14 -2.82
CA GLN A 24 1.69 4.66 -2.53
C GLN A 24 1.79 3.13 -2.58
N LEU A 25 0.85 2.42 -1.95
CA LEU A 25 0.84 0.96 -1.97
C LEU A 25 0.70 0.41 -3.41
N ILE A 26 -0.14 1.03 -4.24
CA ILE A 26 -0.29 0.64 -5.66
C ILE A 26 1.02 0.84 -6.43
N SER A 27 1.67 1.99 -6.24
CA SER A 27 2.96 2.29 -6.87
C SER A 27 4.04 1.29 -6.44
N GLU A 28 4.12 0.98 -5.14
CA GLU A 28 5.07 0.00 -4.61
C GLU A 28 4.81 -1.41 -5.15
N ILE A 29 3.56 -1.87 -5.17
CA ILE A 29 3.19 -3.17 -5.73
C ILE A 29 3.63 -3.25 -7.20
N THR A 30 3.31 -2.24 -8.00
CA THR A 30 3.66 -2.18 -9.42
C THR A 30 5.18 -2.24 -9.62
N ARG A 31 5.94 -1.52 -8.81
CA ARG A 31 7.41 -1.55 -8.86
C ARG A 31 7.96 -2.94 -8.54
N LEU A 32 7.44 -3.58 -7.49
CA LEU A 32 7.89 -4.90 -7.05
C LEU A 32 7.53 -5.99 -8.08
N GLU A 33 6.36 -5.91 -8.71
CA GLU A 33 5.95 -6.82 -9.78
C GLU A 33 6.89 -6.71 -10.97
N ARG A 34 7.25 -5.48 -11.38
CA ARG A 34 8.21 -5.26 -12.46
C ARG A 34 9.59 -5.80 -12.14
N GLN A 35 10.08 -5.61 -10.91
CA GLN A 35 11.37 -6.15 -10.46
C GLN A 35 11.35 -7.69 -10.45
N LEU A 36 10.26 -8.29 -9.97
CA LEU A 36 10.08 -9.73 -9.99
C LEU A 36 10.08 -10.29 -11.42
N GLU A 37 9.44 -9.60 -12.36
CA GLU A 37 9.41 -10.00 -13.77
C GLU A 37 10.81 -9.93 -14.39
N GLN A 38 11.58 -8.86 -14.11
CA GLN A 38 12.97 -8.75 -14.55
C GLN A 38 13.84 -9.89 -14.02
N LEU A 39 13.64 -10.30 -12.76
CA LEU A 39 14.34 -11.43 -12.15
C LEU A 39 13.97 -12.79 -12.78
N ARG A 40 12.77 -12.93 -13.37
CA ARG A 40 12.34 -14.17 -14.03
C ARG A 40 12.93 -14.34 -15.43
N VAL A 41 13.16 -13.22 -16.12
CA VAL A 41 13.69 -13.15 -17.49
C VAL A 41 15.22 -13.33 -17.53
N GLY A 42 15.93 -13.05 -16.43
CA GLY A 42 17.38 -13.30 -16.32
C GLY A 42 17.71 -14.80 -16.19
N ASP A 43 18.30 -15.38 -17.24
CA ASP A 43 18.45 -16.84 -17.40
C ASP A 43 19.56 -17.48 -16.55
N ASN A 44 20.57 -16.72 -16.08
CA ASN A 44 21.81 -17.33 -15.57
C ASN A 44 21.87 -17.66 -14.07
N ASN A 45 20.97 -17.12 -13.25
CA ASN A 45 20.89 -17.48 -11.83
C ASN A 45 19.54 -17.05 -11.27
N ARG A 46 18.52 -17.90 -11.46
CA ARG A 46 17.20 -17.69 -10.86
C ARG A 46 17.32 -17.82 -9.35
N ASP A 47 17.58 -16.69 -8.69
CA ASP A 47 17.55 -16.62 -7.24
C ASP A 47 16.10 -16.76 -6.76
N TYR A 48 15.70 -18.02 -6.55
CA TYR A 48 14.36 -18.38 -6.09
C TYR A 48 14.06 -17.80 -4.71
N SER A 49 15.07 -17.65 -3.86
CA SER A 49 14.93 -17.04 -2.54
C SER A 49 14.55 -15.57 -2.70
N LEU A 50 15.26 -14.84 -3.56
CA LEU A 50 14.95 -13.46 -3.85
C LEU A 50 13.56 -13.30 -4.49
N GLN A 51 13.21 -14.14 -5.46
CA GLN A 51 11.87 -14.14 -6.06
C GLN A 51 10.77 -14.41 -5.02
N GLN A 52 11.00 -15.31 -4.07
CA GLN A 52 10.08 -15.58 -2.97
C GLN A 52 9.92 -14.34 -2.07
N THR A 53 11.00 -13.67 -1.70
CA THR A 53 10.95 -12.43 -0.93
C THR A 53 10.12 -11.35 -1.64
N TYR A 54 10.30 -11.16 -2.95
CA TYR A 54 9.48 -10.22 -3.72
C TYR A 54 7.98 -10.60 -3.69
N ARG A 55 7.65 -11.89 -3.82
CA ARG A 55 6.25 -12.36 -3.72
C ARG A 55 5.64 -12.05 -2.36
N GLU A 56 6.38 -12.28 -1.28
CA GLU A 56 5.92 -11.99 0.09
C GLU A 56 5.71 -10.49 0.31
N MET A 57 6.63 -9.67 -0.19
CA MET A 57 6.52 -8.21 -0.13
C MET A 57 5.30 -7.67 -0.88
N ILE A 58 5.01 -8.22 -2.07
CA ILE A 58 3.81 -7.89 -2.86
C ILE A 58 2.56 -8.32 -2.10
N HIS A 59 2.55 -9.56 -1.59
CA HIS A 59 1.42 -10.11 -0.84
C HIS A 59 1.08 -9.26 0.38
N SER A 60 2.10 -8.88 1.17
CA SER A 60 1.95 -8.01 2.35
C SER A 60 1.30 -6.66 1.99
N ARG A 61 1.77 -6.00 0.92
CA ARG A 61 1.23 -4.71 0.47
C ARG A 61 -0.18 -4.82 -0.09
N ARG A 62 -0.51 -5.90 -0.80
CA ARG A 62 -1.88 -6.18 -1.23
C ARG A 62 -2.81 -6.38 -0.04
N GLY A 63 -2.34 -7.07 1.00
CA GLY A 63 -3.06 -7.20 2.27
C GLY A 63 -3.32 -5.85 2.94
N MET A 64 -2.30 -4.98 3.02
CA MET A 64 -2.45 -3.62 3.54
C MET A 64 -3.44 -2.79 2.71
N LEU A 65 -3.35 -2.86 1.39
CA LEU A 65 -4.27 -2.17 0.48
C LEU A 65 -5.72 -2.65 0.65
N ALA A 66 -5.92 -3.95 0.82
CA ALA A 66 -7.23 -4.55 1.08
C ALA A 66 -7.81 -4.17 2.46
N SER A 67 -6.96 -3.86 3.44
CA SER A 67 -7.40 -3.37 4.75
C SER A 67 -7.76 -1.89 4.80
N LEU A 68 -7.40 -1.10 3.78
CA LEU A 68 -7.76 0.32 3.74
C LEU A 68 -9.27 0.48 3.48
N PRO A 69 -9.93 1.46 4.14
CA PRO A 69 -11.35 1.69 3.94
C PRO A 69 -11.65 1.97 2.45
N PRO A 70 -12.79 1.48 1.93
CA PRO A 70 -13.19 1.73 0.56
C PRO A 70 -13.35 3.23 0.33
N GLN A 71 -12.96 3.68 -0.86
CA GLN A 71 -13.14 5.07 -1.26
C GLN A 71 -14.63 5.30 -1.49
N TYR A 72 -15.38 5.72 -0.48
CA TYR A 72 -16.72 6.24 -0.69
C TYR A 72 -16.56 7.61 -1.35
N HIS A 73 -16.82 7.66 -2.66
CA HIS A 73 -17.01 8.90 -3.38
C HIS A 73 -18.40 9.43 -3.01
N CYS A 74 -18.46 10.49 -2.19
CA CYS A 74 -19.68 11.27 -2.00
C CYS A 74 -19.96 12.12 -3.25
#